data_AF-A0A1R1X7X4-F1
#
_entry.id   AF-A0A1R1X7X4-F1
#
_cell.length_a   1.000
_cell.length_b   1.000
_cell.length_c   1.000
_cell.angle_alpha   90.00
_cell.angle_beta   90.00
_cell.angle_gamma   90.00
#
_symmetry.space_group_name_H-M   'P 1'
#
loop_
_entity.id
_entity.type
_entity.pdbx_description
1 polymer ?
#
loop_
_entity_poly.entity_id
_entity_poly.type
_entity_poly.pdbx_seq_one_letter_code
_entity_poly.pdbx_strand_id
1 'polypeptide(L)'
;MAPVKKSASKGKKIASVPSAKKSVSKKPARNPLFESRNRNFGIGQAVQPKRDLSRYVKWPEYVRLQRQRKVLMMRLKVPPAINQFTQVLDRNTASQLFRLAAKYRPETSTEKRARLVATAEKVAAGNKDESAKPFVIKYGINHITSLIESKKAKLVVIANDVNPIE
;
A
#
# COMPACT_ATOMS: atom_id res chain seq x y z
N MET A 1 -21.01 26.41 -13.10
CA MET A 1 -21.83 27.61 -13.35
C MET A 1 -23.28 27.21 -13.40
N ALA A 2 -24.10 27.76 -12.49
CA ALA A 2 -25.54 27.53 -12.45
C ALA A 2 -26.25 28.29 -13.58
N PRO A 3 -27.40 27.82 -14.09
CA PRO A 3 -28.34 28.71 -14.76
C PRO A 3 -29.38 29.23 -13.76
N VAL A 4 -29.56 30.54 -13.87
CA VAL A 4 -30.36 31.47 -13.09
C VAL A 4 -31.85 31.37 -13.47
N LYS A 5 -32.70 31.65 -12.47
CA LYS A 5 -34.17 31.77 -12.52
C LYS A 5 -34.69 32.79 -13.56
N LYS A 6 -35.84 32.48 -14.17
CA LYS A 6 -36.89 33.43 -14.64
C LYS A 6 -38.25 32.80 -14.30
N SER A 7 -39.03 33.30 -13.34
CA SER A 7 -39.83 34.53 -13.25
C SER A 7 -41.21 34.43 -13.92
N ALA A 8 -42.26 34.33 -13.11
CA ALA A 8 -43.65 34.80 -13.36
C ALA A 8 -44.54 34.22 -12.25
N SER A 9 -45.62 34.83 -11.79
CA SER A 9 -46.04 36.22 -11.67
C SER A 9 -47.24 36.17 -10.71
N LYS A 10 -47.26 37.12 -9.78
CA LYS A 10 -48.32 37.47 -8.82
C LYS A 10 -49.75 37.06 -9.22
N GLY A 11 -50.36 36.20 -8.40
CA GLY A 11 -51.80 35.99 -8.29
C GLY A 11 -52.26 36.16 -6.83
N LYS A 12 -53.31 36.97 -6.65
CA LYS A 12 -54.00 37.48 -5.44
C LYS A 12 -53.88 36.60 -4.16
N LYS A 13 -53.38 37.19 -3.06
CA LYS A 13 -53.32 36.55 -1.73
C LYS A 13 -54.70 36.53 -1.07
N ILE A 14 -55.26 35.34 -0.87
CA ILE A 14 -56.31 35.07 0.12
C ILE A 14 -55.62 34.35 1.29
N ALA A 15 -55.90 34.77 2.52
CA ALA A 15 -55.20 34.28 3.71
C ALA A 15 -55.45 32.77 3.93
N SER A 16 -54.36 31.99 4.04
CA SER A 16 -54.41 30.58 4.42
C SER A 16 -54.46 30.41 5.94
N VAL A 17 -55.41 29.59 6.39
CA VAL A 17 -55.71 29.23 7.79
C VAL A 17 -54.45 28.74 8.55
N PRO A 18 -54.24 29.15 9.82
CA PRO A 18 -53.04 28.77 10.57
C PRO A 18 -53.26 27.42 11.25
N SER A 19 -52.99 26.31 10.57
CA SER A 19 -52.71 25.06 11.27
C SER A 19 -52.07 24.01 10.35
N ALA A 20 -50.76 24.12 10.17
CA ALA A 20 -49.93 22.96 9.86
C ALA A 20 -48.98 22.77 11.03
N LYS A 21 -49.48 22.12 12.09
CA LYS A 21 -48.64 21.62 13.18
C LYS A 21 -47.57 20.73 12.56
N LYS A 22 -46.29 21.06 12.76
CA LYS A 22 -45.16 20.14 12.54
C LYS A 22 -45.56 18.79 13.11
N SER A 23 -45.51 17.74 12.31
CA SER A 23 -45.64 16.37 12.78
C SER A 23 -44.56 16.12 13.83
N VAL A 24 -44.94 16.21 15.10
CA VAL A 24 -44.10 15.78 16.21
C VAL A 24 -44.03 14.28 16.08
N SER A 25 -42.90 13.78 15.59
CA SER A 25 -42.60 12.34 15.60
C SER A 25 -42.79 11.83 17.02
N LYS A 26 -43.85 11.04 17.25
CA LYS A 26 -44.15 10.43 18.55
C LYS A 26 -42.93 9.63 19.00
N LYS A 27 -42.31 10.03 20.11
CA LYS A 27 -41.29 9.21 20.77
C LYS A 27 -41.95 7.89 21.20
N PRO A 28 -41.33 6.73 20.93
CA PRO A 28 -41.90 5.44 21.32
C PRO A 28 -42.10 5.41 22.84
N ALA A 29 -43.21 4.80 23.28
CA ALA A 29 -43.53 4.64 24.70
C ALA A 29 -42.40 3.85 25.40
N ARG A 30 -41.77 4.45 26.41
CA ARG A 30 -40.68 3.83 27.16
C ARG A 30 -41.29 2.89 28.21
N ASN A 31 -40.98 1.60 28.12
CA ASN A 31 -41.42 0.61 29.11
C ASN A 31 -40.87 0.99 30.50
N PRO A 32 -41.73 1.14 31.53
CA PRO A 32 -41.32 1.58 32.88
C PRO A 32 -40.40 0.60 33.60
N LEU A 33 -40.27 -0.65 33.11
CA LEU A 33 -39.33 -1.64 33.63
C LEU A 33 -37.87 -1.37 33.22
N PHE A 34 -37.61 -0.49 32.25
CA PHE A 34 -36.24 -0.18 31.77
C PHE A 34 -35.79 1.24 32.18
N GLU A 35 -34.91 1.30 33.18
CA GLU A 35 -34.23 2.53 33.59
C GLU A 35 -32.86 2.71 32.92
N SER A 36 -32.42 3.97 32.76
CA SER A 36 -31.08 4.29 32.26
C SER A 36 -30.12 4.38 33.44
N ARG A 37 -29.14 3.48 33.48
CA ARG A 37 -28.08 3.46 34.49
C ARG A 37 -26.76 3.90 33.87
N ASN A 38 -26.63 5.19 33.58
CA ASN A 38 -25.40 5.73 33.02
C ASN A 38 -24.28 5.68 34.07
N ARG A 39 -23.14 5.08 33.70
CA ARG A 39 -21.95 5.02 34.55
C ARG A 39 -21.03 6.19 34.25
N ASN A 40 -20.56 6.87 35.29
CA ASN A 40 -19.52 7.89 35.17
C ASN A 40 -18.13 7.22 35.26
N PHE A 41 -17.32 7.34 34.22
CA PHE A 41 -15.97 6.77 34.12
C PHE A 41 -14.85 7.79 34.42
N GLY A 42 -15.19 8.88 35.11
CA GLY A 42 -14.23 9.82 35.67
C GLY A 42 -13.30 9.19 36.70
N ILE A 43 -12.23 9.90 37.07
CA ILE A 43 -11.26 9.45 38.07
C ILE A 43 -11.99 9.29 39.42
N GLY A 44 -11.82 8.14 40.08
CA GLY A 44 -12.44 7.84 41.38
C GLY A 44 -13.93 7.46 41.33
N GLN A 45 -14.51 7.27 40.14
CA GLN A 45 -15.92 6.89 39.96
C GLN A 45 -16.04 5.40 39.59
N ALA A 46 -16.83 5.05 38.58
CA ALA A 46 -16.99 3.66 38.17
C ALA A 46 -15.74 3.08 37.49
N VAL A 47 -15.57 1.75 37.55
CA VAL A 47 -14.48 1.02 36.88
C VAL A 47 -14.39 1.41 35.41
N GLN A 48 -13.18 1.77 34.97
CA GLN A 48 -12.89 2.18 33.60
C GLN A 48 -13.27 1.10 32.59
N PRO A 49 -13.84 1.46 31.43
CA PRO A 49 -14.11 0.51 30.37
C PRO A 49 -12.80 -0.01 29.77
N LYS A 50 -12.86 -1.14 29.06
CA LYS A 50 -11.75 -1.61 28.24
C LYS A 50 -11.44 -0.57 27.17
N ARG A 51 -10.18 -0.16 27.06
CA ARG A 51 -9.68 0.79 26.05
C ARG A 51 -8.59 0.13 25.23
N ASP A 52 -8.26 0.72 24.08
CA ASP A 52 -7.07 0.31 23.36
C ASP A 52 -5.81 0.67 24.17
N LEU A 53 -5.08 -0.37 24.58
CA LEU A 53 -3.84 -0.26 25.34
C LEU A 53 -2.60 -0.48 24.45
N SER A 54 -2.74 -0.59 23.12
CA SER A 54 -1.66 -0.89 22.17
C SER A 54 -0.38 -0.07 22.36
N ARG A 55 -0.51 1.20 22.77
CA ARG A 55 0.62 2.10 23.06
C ARG A 55 1.33 1.81 24.39
N TYR A 56 0.61 1.29 25.38
CA TYR A 56 1.10 1.04 26.74
C TYR A 56 1.46 -0.43 27.00
N VAL A 57 1.16 -1.32 26.06
CA VAL A 57 1.57 -2.73 26.11
C VAL A 57 3.09 -2.82 26.15
N LYS A 58 3.59 -3.66 27.06
CA LYS A 58 4.98 -4.12 27.04
C LYS A 58 5.17 -5.06 25.84
N TRP A 59 5.61 -4.51 24.71
CA TRP A 59 5.82 -5.26 23.48
C TRP A 59 6.94 -6.31 23.63
N PRO A 60 6.83 -7.46 22.92
CA PRO A 60 7.92 -8.43 22.83
C PRO A 60 9.24 -7.79 22.42
N GLU A 61 10.35 -8.37 22.87
CA GLU A 61 11.69 -7.79 22.72
C GLU A 61 12.06 -7.47 21.27
N TYR A 62 11.79 -8.39 20.33
CA TYR A 62 12.10 -8.18 18.91
C TYR A 62 11.39 -6.95 18.33
N VAL A 63 10.15 -6.67 18.74
CA VAL A 63 9.39 -5.49 18.30
C VAL A 63 10.02 -4.22 18.87
N ARG A 64 10.44 -4.25 20.15
CA ARG A 64 11.12 -3.12 20.80
C ARG A 64 12.43 -2.81 20.08
N LEU A 65 13.24 -3.83 19.81
CA LEU A 65 14.54 -3.70 19.14
C LEU A 65 14.40 -3.14 17.72
N GLN A 66 13.46 -3.65 16.93
CA GLN A 66 13.18 -3.13 15.57
C GLN A 66 12.76 -1.64 15.60
N ARG A 67 11.87 -1.26 16.54
CA ARG A 67 11.43 0.13 16.70
C ARG A 67 12.58 1.04 17.16
N GLN A 68 13.36 0.60 18.15
CA GLN A 68 14.51 1.35 18.67
C GLN A 68 15.57 1.55 17.58
N ARG A 69 15.87 0.52 16.77
CA ARG A 69 16.78 0.62 15.62
C ARG A 69 16.32 1.71 14.64
N LYS A 70 15.03 1.74 14.29
CA LYS A 70 14.47 2.78 13.40
C LYS A 70 14.58 4.18 14.02
N VAL A 71 14.26 4.33 15.31
CA VAL A 71 14.39 5.61 16.02
C VAL A 71 15.84 6.09 16.03
N LEU A 72 16.78 5.19 16.30
CA LEU A 72 18.21 5.49 16.33
C LEU A 72 18.70 5.98 14.96
N MET A 73 18.32 5.32 13.87
CA MET A 73 18.66 5.75 12.51
C MET A 73 18.12 7.14 12.16
N MET A 74 16.95 7.53 12.67
CA MET A 74 16.39 8.88 12.45
C MET A 74 17.02 9.95 13.33
N ARG A 75 17.62 9.57 14.46
CA ARG A 75 18.17 10.50 15.46
C ARG A 75 19.65 10.76 15.25
N LEU A 76 20.39 9.78 14.75
CA LEU A 76 21.78 9.94 14.39
C LEU A 76 21.92 10.61 13.03
N LYS A 77 23.06 11.30 12.83
CA LYS A 77 23.44 11.81 11.51
C LYS A 77 23.92 10.64 10.66
N VAL A 78 23.10 10.23 9.69
CA VAL A 78 23.43 9.14 8.76
C VAL A 78 24.37 9.65 7.66
N PRO A 79 25.51 8.98 7.40
CA PRO A 79 26.42 9.35 6.32
C PRO A 79 25.74 9.37 4.94
N PRO A 80 26.15 10.26 4.01
CA PRO A 80 25.51 10.40 2.70
C PRO A 80 25.49 9.10 1.88
N ALA A 81 26.54 8.28 1.97
CA ALA A 81 26.64 7.00 1.29
C ALA A 81 25.53 6.00 1.69
N ILE A 82 25.03 6.09 2.92
CA ILE A 82 23.89 5.28 3.40
C ILE A 82 22.58 6.02 3.13
N ASN A 83 22.58 7.35 3.32
CA ASN A 83 21.38 8.16 3.19
C ASN A 83 20.83 8.20 1.75
N GLN A 84 21.65 7.94 0.73
CA GLN A 84 21.19 7.82 -0.66
C GLN A 84 20.06 6.79 -0.84
N PHE A 85 20.04 5.72 -0.03
CA PHE A 85 19.00 4.69 -0.11
C PHE A 85 17.67 5.12 0.54
N THR A 86 17.65 6.22 1.31
CA THR A 86 16.40 6.80 1.79
C THR A 86 15.67 7.60 0.71
N GLN A 87 16.41 8.07 -0.30
CA GLN A 87 15.90 8.82 -1.44
C GLN A 87 15.54 7.84 -2.56
N VAL A 88 14.26 7.51 -2.65
CA VAL A 88 13.76 6.49 -3.57
C VAL A 88 13.08 7.10 -4.80
N LEU A 89 12.96 6.28 -5.85
CA LEU A 89 12.17 6.62 -7.03
C LEU A 89 10.70 6.83 -6.67
N ASP A 90 10.03 7.75 -7.33
CA ASP A 90 8.61 8.01 -7.11
C ASP A 90 7.74 6.82 -7.55
N ARG A 91 6.53 6.75 -6.98
CA ARG A 91 5.62 5.61 -7.18
C ARG A 91 5.19 5.43 -8.64
N ASN A 92 5.06 6.52 -9.40
CA ASN A 92 4.54 6.47 -10.77
C ASN A 92 5.61 5.89 -11.70
N THR A 93 6.84 6.40 -11.60
CA THR A 93 7.97 5.88 -12.37
C THR A 93 8.32 4.45 -11.96
N ALA A 94 8.28 4.13 -10.66
CA ALA A 94 8.49 2.75 -10.19
C ALA A 94 7.47 1.77 -10.80
N SER A 95 6.20 2.17 -10.89
CA SER A 95 5.16 1.34 -11.50
C SER A 95 5.42 1.08 -12.99
N GLN A 96 5.89 2.09 -13.73
CA GLN A 96 6.27 1.94 -15.14
C GLN A 96 7.48 1.01 -15.30
N LEU A 97 8.50 1.19 -14.44
CA LEU A 97 9.68 0.34 -14.40
C LEU A 97 9.31 -1.13 -14.15
N PHE A 98 8.44 -1.41 -13.18
CA PHE A 98 8.00 -2.79 -12.91
C PHE A 98 7.21 -3.41 -14.06
N ARG A 99 6.42 -2.62 -14.80
CA ARG A 99 5.73 -3.11 -16.02
C ARG A 99 6.73 -3.49 -17.10
N LEU A 100 7.76 -2.68 -17.32
CA LEU A 100 8.84 -3.01 -18.25
C LEU A 100 9.58 -4.26 -17.78
N ALA A 101 9.88 -4.34 -16.49
CA ALA A 101 10.61 -5.48 -15.93
C ALA A 101 9.84 -6.81 -16.05
N ALA A 102 8.52 -6.78 -15.89
CA ALA A 102 7.67 -7.95 -16.04
C ALA A 102 7.75 -8.58 -17.45
N LYS A 103 7.95 -7.76 -18.50
CA LYS A 103 8.10 -8.24 -19.89
C LYS A 103 9.42 -9.00 -20.12
N TYR A 104 10.47 -8.66 -19.39
CA TYR A 104 11.81 -9.25 -19.50
C TYR A 104 12.14 -10.22 -18.35
N ARG A 105 11.12 -10.76 -17.68
CA ARG A 105 11.27 -11.68 -16.57
C ARG A 105 11.98 -12.97 -17.03
N PRO A 106 12.96 -13.50 -16.27
CA PRO A 106 13.56 -14.79 -16.59
C PRO A 106 12.55 -15.93 -16.43
N GLU A 107 12.78 -17.00 -17.17
CA GLU A 107 11.95 -18.22 -17.14
C GLU A 107 11.92 -18.87 -15.75
N THR A 108 10.79 -19.47 -15.42
CA THR A 108 10.67 -20.34 -14.24
C THR A 108 11.36 -21.68 -14.49
N SER A 109 11.69 -22.42 -13.42
CA SER A 109 12.33 -23.75 -13.54
C SER A 109 11.47 -24.73 -14.36
N THR A 110 10.15 -24.64 -14.22
CA THR A 110 9.18 -25.45 -14.96
C THR A 110 9.13 -25.07 -16.45
N GLU A 111 9.08 -23.77 -16.77
CA GLU A 111 9.14 -23.29 -18.16
C GLU A 111 10.46 -23.67 -18.82
N LYS A 112 11.58 -23.55 -18.09
CA LYS A 112 12.90 -23.96 -18.55
C LYS A 112 12.93 -25.45 -18.89
N ARG A 113 12.35 -26.30 -18.04
CA ARG A 113 12.27 -27.75 -18.28
C ARG A 113 11.43 -28.04 -19.52
N ALA A 114 10.26 -27.41 -19.64
CA ALA A 114 9.39 -27.57 -20.80
C ALA A 114 10.10 -27.14 -22.10
N ARG A 115 10.84 -26.01 -22.08
CA ARG A 115 11.65 -25.58 -23.21
C ARG A 115 12.69 -26.63 -23.58
N LEU A 116 13.47 -27.12 -22.60
CA LEU A 116 14.54 -28.09 -22.86
C LEU A 116 14.01 -29.41 -23.45
N VAL A 117 12.85 -29.90 -22.98
CA VAL A 117 12.21 -31.10 -23.54
C VAL A 117 11.77 -30.84 -24.98
N ALA A 118 11.08 -29.72 -25.23
CA ALA A 118 10.65 -29.37 -26.59
C ALA A 118 11.83 -29.16 -27.55
N THR A 119 12.94 -28.61 -27.07
CA THR A 119 14.18 -28.49 -27.85
C THR A 119 14.77 -29.86 -28.15
N ALA A 120 14.87 -30.74 -27.15
CA ALA A 120 15.40 -32.10 -27.33
C ALA A 120 14.55 -32.92 -28.33
N GLU A 121 13.22 -32.82 -28.27
CA GLU A 121 12.31 -33.45 -29.24
C GLU A 121 12.53 -32.93 -30.67
N LYS A 122 12.74 -31.62 -30.83
CA LYS A 122 13.02 -31.01 -32.15
C LYS A 122 14.35 -31.46 -32.74
N VAL A 123 15.38 -31.56 -31.90
CA VAL A 123 16.70 -32.06 -32.31
C VAL A 123 16.63 -33.54 -32.65
N ALA A 124 15.91 -34.34 -31.87
CA ALA A 124 15.67 -35.75 -32.16
C ALA A 124 14.93 -35.95 -33.49
N ALA A 125 14.04 -35.02 -33.85
CA ALA A 125 13.36 -34.99 -35.15
C ALA A 125 14.25 -34.49 -36.32
N GLY A 126 15.55 -34.24 -36.09
CA GLY A 126 16.52 -33.88 -37.13
C GLY A 126 16.59 -32.38 -37.47
N ASN A 127 15.85 -31.51 -36.76
CA ASN A 127 15.93 -30.07 -36.95
C ASN A 127 17.09 -29.45 -36.16
N LYS A 128 17.75 -28.42 -36.72
CA LYS A 128 18.82 -27.69 -36.04
C LYS A 128 18.24 -26.70 -35.01
N ASP A 129 18.95 -26.53 -33.90
CA ASP A 129 18.63 -25.56 -32.84
C ASP A 129 18.97 -24.12 -33.27
N GLU A 130 18.12 -23.48 -34.06
CA GLU A 130 18.28 -22.07 -34.48
C GLU A 130 17.43 -21.10 -33.62
N SER A 131 17.35 -21.31 -32.30
CA SER A 131 16.63 -20.37 -31.44
C SER A 131 17.51 -19.19 -31.02
N ALA A 132 17.06 -17.96 -31.31
CA ALA A 132 17.70 -16.74 -30.84
C ALA A 132 17.66 -16.64 -29.30
N LYS A 133 18.76 -16.18 -28.70
CA LYS A 133 18.88 -16.07 -27.24
C LYS A 133 17.89 -15.02 -26.70
N PRO A 134 17.04 -15.36 -25.71
CA PRO A 134 16.07 -14.41 -25.18
C PRO A 134 16.74 -13.29 -24.37
N PHE A 135 16.22 -12.07 -24.50
CA PHE A 135 16.59 -10.96 -23.65
C PHE A 135 15.87 -11.07 -22.31
N VAL A 136 16.65 -11.13 -21.23
CA VAL A 136 16.14 -11.27 -19.86
C VAL A 136 16.87 -10.32 -18.94
N ILE A 137 16.19 -9.90 -17.87
CA ILE A 137 16.82 -9.16 -16.78
C ILE A 137 17.92 -10.01 -16.16
N LYS A 138 19.07 -9.37 -15.92
CA LYS A 138 20.19 -9.98 -15.21
C LYS A 138 20.05 -9.67 -13.72
N TYR A 139 20.31 -10.66 -12.88
CA TYR A 139 20.19 -10.58 -11.43
C TYR A 139 21.40 -11.21 -10.74
N GLY A 140 21.56 -10.93 -9.46
CA GLY A 140 22.69 -11.35 -8.62
C GLY A 140 23.79 -10.30 -8.58
N ILE A 141 24.24 -9.94 -7.38
CA ILE A 141 25.18 -8.84 -7.13
C ILE A 141 26.47 -9.02 -7.95
N ASN A 142 27.11 -10.19 -7.85
CA ASN A 142 28.38 -10.49 -8.56
C ASN A 142 28.25 -10.42 -10.09
N HIS A 143 27.10 -10.81 -10.63
CA HIS A 143 26.87 -10.76 -12.07
C HIS A 143 26.56 -9.33 -12.53
N ILE A 144 25.81 -8.57 -11.73
CA ILE A 144 25.52 -7.17 -12.04
C ILE A 144 26.80 -6.32 -11.99
N THR A 145 27.67 -6.51 -10.99
CA THR A 145 28.92 -5.76 -10.87
C THR A 145 29.81 -5.95 -12.10
N SER A 146 30.04 -7.20 -12.52
CA SER A 146 30.82 -7.48 -13.74
C SER A 146 30.21 -6.89 -15.01
N LEU A 147 28.87 -6.81 -15.11
CA LEU A 147 28.18 -6.17 -16.24
C LEU A 147 28.31 -4.64 -16.21
N ILE A 148 28.39 -4.03 -15.04
CA ILE A 148 28.65 -2.59 -14.86
C ILE A 148 30.10 -2.28 -15.26
N GLU A 149 31.07 -3.05 -14.75
CA GLU A 149 32.50 -2.91 -15.07
C GLU A 149 32.76 -3.08 -16.58
N SER A 150 32.08 -4.05 -17.20
CA SER A 150 32.14 -4.29 -18.64
C SER A 150 31.35 -3.25 -19.47
N LYS A 151 30.69 -2.27 -18.83
CA LYS A 151 29.82 -1.26 -19.47
C LYS A 151 28.70 -1.85 -20.34
N LYS A 152 28.21 -3.04 -19.99
CA LYS A 152 27.12 -3.75 -20.71
C LYS A 152 25.74 -3.45 -20.13
N ALA A 153 25.66 -3.05 -18.86
CA ALA A 153 24.40 -2.70 -18.21
C ALA A 153 23.87 -1.35 -18.73
N LYS A 154 22.62 -1.31 -19.21
CA LYS A 154 21.96 -0.07 -19.66
C LYS A 154 21.26 0.68 -18.52
N LEU A 155 20.69 -0.06 -17.57
CA LEU A 155 19.98 0.45 -16.41
C LEU A 155 20.21 -0.52 -15.24
N VAL A 156 20.50 0.02 -14.07
CA VAL A 156 20.66 -0.73 -12.82
C VAL A 156 19.60 -0.26 -11.85
N VAL A 157 18.90 -1.21 -11.23
CA VAL A 157 17.85 -0.93 -10.24
C VAL A 157 18.28 -1.56 -8.93
N ILE A 158 18.38 -0.74 -7.88
CA ILE A 158 18.91 -1.14 -6.57
C ILE A 158 17.77 -1.09 -5.56
N ALA A 159 17.64 -2.13 -4.74
CA ALA A 159 16.69 -2.16 -3.63
C ALA A 159 17.17 -1.24 -2.50
N ASN A 160 16.24 -0.59 -1.82
CA ASN A 160 16.57 0.38 -0.76
C ASN A 160 16.66 -0.24 0.65
N ASP A 161 16.28 -1.50 0.80
CA ASP A 161 16.07 -2.18 2.09
C ASP A 161 16.96 -3.44 2.26
N VAL A 162 18.13 -3.45 1.63
CA VAL A 162 19.09 -4.57 1.75
C VAL A 162 19.75 -4.58 3.13
N ASN A 163 19.86 -5.77 3.72
CA ASN A 163 20.64 -6.03 4.93
C ASN A 163 21.51 -7.27 4.68
N PRO A 164 22.84 -7.25 4.89
CA PRO A 164 23.71 -6.10 5.25
C PRO A 164 23.69 -4.96 4.22
N ILE A 165 24.15 -3.76 4.62
CA ILE A 165 24.15 -2.57 3.73
C ILE A 165 25.41 -2.50 2.86
N GLU A 166 26.42 -3.28 3.25
CA GLU A 166 27.71 -3.48 2.60
C GLU A 166 27.65 -4.41 1.38
#